data_AF-A0A101ISI7-F1
#
_entry.id   AF-A0A101ISI7-F1
#
_cell.length_a   1.000
_cell.length_b   1.000
_cell.length_c   1.000
_cell.angle_alpha   90.00
_cell.angle_beta   90.00
_cell.angle_gamma   90.00
#
_symmetry.space_group_name_H-M   'P 1'
#
loop_
_entity.id
_entity.type
_entity.pdbx_description
1 polymer ?
#
loop_
_entity_poly.entity_id
_entity_poly.type
_entity_poly.pdbx_seq_one_letter_code
_entity_poly.pdbx_strand_id
1 'polypeptide(L)'
;QAYPGGPVFVLSRFRKHVSKIARTLAAMGIPCTGIRADIGPWGSVRIGRHKDTLERETVNLWQLTRAVRRYATGGDIAPMPYEEAEALILATLPPARRQSALTDLKANLRQHPPIRVGDVARWVPVPPGDRRIVEVLNLRPALIAQVQACLSREDRRGTVIAPEAVRVDTIHAAKGLEAPCVLLHTGYLPGLAPGLADRDRMAEERRIFFVGATRASHALILFDYIAPPWPVFGSPV
;
A
#
# COMPACT_ATOMS: atom_id res chain seq x y z
N GLN A 1 -1.69 24.32 -3.65
CA GLN A 1 -2.50 23.40 -4.49
C GLN A 1 -1.66 22.17 -4.76
N ALA A 2 -2.18 20.97 -4.48
CA ALA A 2 -1.52 19.73 -4.91
C ALA A 2 -1.55 19.70 -6.44
N TYR A 3 -0.40 19.51 -7.09
CA TYR A 3 -0.31 19.44 -8.55
C TYR A 3 -1.24 18.32 -9.06
N PRO A 4 -2.22 18.64 -9.92
CA PRO A 4 -3.19 17.65 -10.37
C PRO A 4 -2.53 16.70 -11.38
N GLY A 5 -2.52 15.40 -11.06
CA GLY A 5 -2.56 14.34 -12.07
C GLY A 5 -1.40 13.35 -12.12
N GLY A 6 -0.28 13.59 -11.45
CA GLY A 6 0.88 12.69 -11.49
C GLY A 6 1.16 11.97 -10.17
N PRO A 7 1.71 10.74 -10.20
CA PRO A 7 2.17 10.06 -8.99
C PRO A 7 3.30 10.84 -8.32
N VAL A 8 3.37 10.77 -6.99
CA VAL A 8 4.54 11.22 -6.23
C VAL A 8 5.58 10.11 -6.22
N PHE A 9 6.83 10.43 -6.53
CA PHE A 9 7.92 9.47 -6.41
C PHE A 9 8.63 9.62 -5.07
N VAL A 10 8.92 8.50 -4.42
CA VAL A 10 9.80 8.43 -3.25
C VAL A 10 10.98 7.56 -3.62
N LEU A 11 12.12 8.20 -3.89
CA LEU A 11 13.28 7.56 -4.48
C LEU A 11 14.39 7.39 -3.45
N SER A 12 15.10 6.27 -3.51
CA SER A 12 16.30 6.05 -2.70
C SER A 12 17.43 5.41 -3.49
N ARG A 13 18.67 5.65 -3.07
CA ARG A 13 19.85 5.01 -3.67
C ARG A 13 19.89 3.49 -3.43
N PHE A 14 19.38 3.04 -2.28
CA PHE A 14 19.58 1.67 -1.81
C PHE A 14 18.25 0.92 -1.63
N ARG A 15 18.17 -0.30 -2.17
CA ARG A 15 16.96 -1.16 -2.05
C ARG A 15 16.52 -1.38 -0.60
N LYS A 16 17.46 -1.50 0.34
CA LYS A 16 17.17 -1.61 1.78
C LYS A 16 16.38 -0.41 2.32
N HIS A 17 16.71 0.80 1.87
CA HIS A 17 15.96 2.01 2.22
C HIS A 17 14.60 2.05 1.54
N VAL A 18 14.50 1.65 0.26
CA VAL A 18 13.20 1.52 -0.43
C VAL A 18 12.24 0.63 0.35
N SER A 19 12.69 -0.56 0.79
CA SER A 19 11.86 -1.45 1.64
C SER A 19 11.50 -0.83 2.99
N LYS A 20 12.41 -0.07 3.61
CA LYS A 20 12.16 0.62 4.89
C LYS A 20 11.10 1.71 4.71
N ILE A 21 11.27 2.56 3.69
CA ILE A 21 10.34 3.64 3.32
C ILE A 21 8.94 3.08 3.08
N ALA A 22 8.80 2.06 2.23
CA ALA A 22 7.50 1.45 1.93
C ALA A 22 6.82 0.89 3.18
N ARG A 23 7.58 0.28 4.10
CA ARG A 23 7.05 -0.22 5.38
C ARG A 23 6.59 0.93 6.29
N THR A 24 7.35 2.02 6.35
CA THR A 24 6.98 3.21 7.13
C THR A 24 5.71 3.85 6.57
N LEU A 25 5.61 4.04 5.26
CA LEU A 25 4.40 4.55 4.61
C LEU A 25 3.19 3.66 4.90
N ALA A 26 3.36 2.34 4.79
CA ALA A 26 2.29 1.40 5.11
C ALA A 26 1.84 1.49 6.57
N ALA A 27 2.78 1.59 7.52
CA ALA A 27 2.47 1.78 8.94
C ALA A 27 1.74 3.11 9.23
N MET A 28 1.97 4.13 8.40
CA MET A 28 1.24 5.41 8.45
C MET A 28 -0.11 5.39 7.71
N GLY A 29 -0.51 4.26 7.15
CA GLY A 29 -1.75 4.15 6.38
C GLY A 29 -1.69 4.85 5.03
N ILE A 30 -0.49 4.99 4.45
CA ILE A 30 -0.25 5.53 3.11
C ILE A 30 0.06 4.37 2.17
N PRO A 31 -0.89 3.99 1.29
CA PRO A 31 -0.63 3.00 0.27
C PRO A 31 0.41 3.45 -0.73
N CYS A 32 1.24 2.52 -1.19
CA CYS A 32 2.26 2.77 -2.20
C CYS A 32 2.47 1.53 -3.07
N THR A 33 3.00 1.74 -4.28
CA THR A 33 3.50 0.67 -5.16
C THR A 33 4.93 1.00 -5.62
N GLY A 34 5.62 0.06 -6.27
CA GLY A 34 6.92 0.34 -6.88
C GLY A 34 6.77 0.83 -8.32
N ILE A 35 7.88 1.26 -8.92
CA ILE A 35 7.87 1.69 -10.33
C ILE A 35 7.91 0.47 -11.24
N ARG A 36 8.73 -0.53 -10.91
CA ARG A 36 8.95 -1.72 -11.74
C ARG A 36 8.26 -2.98 -11.22
N ALA A 37 7.99 -3.05 -9.92
CA ALA A 37 7.40 -4.19 -9.27
C ALA A 37 6.65 -3.74 -8.01
N ASP A 38 5.67 -4.53 -7.58
CA ASP A 38 4.92 -4.25 -6.36
C ASP A 38 5.86 -4.16 -5.14
N ILE A 39 5.57 -3.21 -4.26
CA ILE A 39 6.29 -3.02 -3.02
C ILE A 39 5.34 -2.78 -1.85
N GLY A 40 5.77 -3.22 -0.68
CA GLY A 40 4.97 -3.09 0.53
C GLY A 40 3.82 -4.11 0.52
N PRO A 41 2.82 -3.89 1.39
CA PRO A 41 1.79 -4.88 1.66
C PRO A 41 0.57 -4.76 0.74
N TRP A 42 0.48 -3.72 -0.09
CA TRP A 42 -0.77 -3.31 -0.76
C TRP A 42 -1.18 -4.15 -1.97
N GLY A 43 -0.30 -5.06 -2.42
CA GLY A 43 -0.58 -6.05 -3.45
C GLY A 43 -1.07 -7.38 -2.87
N SER A 44 -0.61 -8.49 -3.45
CA SER A 44 -0.95 -9.86 -3.01
C SER A 44 -0.28 -10.20 -1.67
N VAL A 45 -1.08 -10.59 -0.67
CA VAL A 45 -0.62 -11.04 0.65
C VAL A 45 -1.21 -12.40 1.00
N ARG A 46 -0.46 -13.20 1.75
CA ARG A 46 -0.91 -14.51 2.25
C ARG A 46 -1.98 -14.34 3.32
N ILE A 47 -3.00 -15.20 3.25
CA ILE A 47 -4.08 -15.27 4.24
C ILE A 47 -3.58 -16.11 5.43
N GLY A 48 -3.89 -15.68 6.66
CA GLY A 48 -3.51 -16.35 7.90
C GLY A 48 -3.00 -15.40 9.00
N ARG A 49 -3.36 -15.69 10.26
CA ARG A 49 -2.94 -14.90 11.44
C ARG A 49 -1.51 -15.14 11.90
N HIS A 50 -0.99 -16.35 11.69
CA HIS A 50 0.35 -16.75 12.13
C HIS A 50 1.19 -17.22 10.94
N LYS A 51 2.52 -17.13 11.07
CA LYS A 51 3.45 -17.50 10.00
C LYS A 51 3.33 -18.97 9.61
N ASP A 52 3.08 -19.82 10.60
CA ASP A 52 3.07 -21.28 10.44
C ASP A 52 1.72 -21.81 9.92
N THR A 53 0.68 -20.96 9.93
CA THR A 53 -0.67 -21.29 9.45
C THR A 53 -1.08 -20.49 8.23
N LEU A 54 -0.09 -19.94 7.50
CA LEU A 54 -0.36 -19.21 6.26
C LEU A 54 -0.92 -20.16 5.19
N GLU A 55 -2.05 -19.75 4.62
CA GLU A 55 -2.70 -20.46 3.55
C GLU A 55 -1.94 -20.30 2.23
N ARG A 56 -2.20 -21.17 1.25
CA ARG A 56 -1.65 -21.04 -0.10
C ARG A 56 -2.28 -19.87 -0.86
N GLU A 57 -3.55 -19.60 -0.60
CA GLU A 57 -4.30 -18.51 -1.19
C GLU A 57 -3.78 -17.14 -0.73
N THR A 58 -4.00 -16.15 -1.59
CA THR A 58 -3.62 -14.77 -1.34
C THR A 58 -4.81 -13.85 -1.58
N VAL A 59 -4.76 -12.68 -0.95
CA VAL A 59 -5.72 -11.61 -1.18
C VAL A 59 -4.98 -10.33 -1.56
N ASN A 60 -5.54 -9.52 -2.45
CA ASN A 60 -5.01 -8.19 -2.72
C ASN A 60 -5.42 -7.24 -1.57
N LEU A 61 -4.43 -6.75 -0.80
CA LEU A 61 -4.71 -5.97 0.40
C LEU A 61 -5.36 -4.62 0.10
N TRP A 62 -5.05 -3.99 -1.04
CA TRP A 62 -5.71 -2.75 -1.43
C TRP A 62 -7.18 -2.97 -1.77
N GLN A 63 -7.51 -4.01 -2.56
CA GLN A 63 -8.92 -4.35 -2.83
C GLN A 63 -9.66 -4.72 -1.55
N LEU A 64 -9.01 -5.44 -0.64
CA LEU A 64 -9.58 -5.72 0.69
C LEU A 64 -9.81 -4.43 1.49
N THR A 65 -8.87 -3.49 1.48
CA THR A 65 -9.01 -2.20 2.20
C THR A 65 -10.21 -1.42 1.67
N ARG A 66 -10.38 -1.39 0.34
CA ARG A 66 -11.55 -0.77 -0.31
C ARG A 66 -12.85 -1.49 0.06
N ALA A 67 -12.85 -2.82 0.04
CA ALA A 67 -13.98 -3.64 0.41
C ALA A 67 -14.41 -3.39 1.85
N VAL A 68 -13.47 -3.39 2.78
CA VAL A 68 -13.69 -3.09 4.20
C VAL A 68 -14.24 -1.67 4.39
N ARG A 69 -13.67 -0.66 3.71
CA ARG A 69 -14.18 0.72 3.76
C ARG A 69 -15.63 0.75 3.32
N ARG A 70 -15.94 0.14 2.18
CA ARG A 70 -17.28 0.09 1.61
C ARG A 70 -18.25 -0.68 2.49
N TYR A 71 -17.82 -1.79 3.08
CA TYR A 71 -18.63 -2.60 3.98
C TYR A 71 -18.96 -1.86 5.29
N ALA A 72 -17.99 -1.11 5.83
CA ALA A 72 -18.15 -0.38 7.09
C ALA A 72 -18.88 0.97 6.95
N THR A 73 -19.01 1.51 5.74
CA THR A 73 -19.64 2.83 5.51
C THR A 73 -20.84 2.79 4.57
N GLY A 74 -20.99 1.72 3.79
CA GLY A 74 -22.08 1.53 2.85
C GLY A 74 -23.27 0.82 3.49
N GLY A 75 -24.48 1.21 3.09
CA GLY A 75 -25.68 0.44 3.38
C GLY A 75 -25.79 -0.80 2.50
N ASP A 76 -26.74 -1.69 2.84
CA ASP A 76 -26.92 -3.00 2.19
C ASP A 76 -27.02 -2.93 0.66
N ILE A 77 -27.62 -1.88 0.13
CA ILE A 77 -27.84 -1.70 -1.31
C ILE A 77 -26.65 -1.10 -2.06
N ALA A 78 -25.58 -0.69 -1.36
CA ALA A 78 -24.44 -0.02 -1.96
C ALA A 78 -23.71 -0.99 -2.92
N PRO A 79 -23.39 -0.57 -4.16
CA PRO A 79 -22.72 -1.43 -5.12
C PRO A 79 -21.27 -1.70 -4.71
N MET A 80 -20.85 -2.95 -4.82
CA MET A 80 -19.50 -3.43 -4.51
C MET A 80 -18.91 -4.13 -5.76
N PRO A 81 -17.72 -3.71 -6.24
CA PRO A 81 -16.99 -4.43 -7.28
C PRO A 81 -16.71 -5.88 -6.89
N TYR A 82 -16.66 -6.78 -7.89
CA TYR A 82 -16.42 -8.21 -7.63
C TYR A 82 -15.08 -8.45 -6.93
N GLU A 83 -14.03 -7.72 -7.30
CA GLU A 83 -12.69 -7.87 -6.71
C GLU A 83 -12.66 -7.44 -5.23
N GLU A 84 -13.46 -6.43 -4.86
CA GLU A 84 -13.65 -6.01 -3.47
C GLU A 84 -14.42 -7.11 -2.69
N ALA A 85 -15.51 -7.61 -3.27
CA ALA A 85 -16.33 -8.67 -2.65
C ALA A 85 -15.53 -9.97 -2.46
N GLU A 86 -14.81 -10.41 -3.49
CA GLU A 86 -13.94 -11.58 -3.44
C GLU A 86 -12.85 -11.41 -2.38
N ALA A 87 -12.18 -10.25 -2.35
CA ALA A 87 -11.15 -9.99 -1.34
C ALA A 87 -11.70 -10.09 0.09
N LEU A 88 -12.90 -9.56 0.35
CA LEU A 88 -13.54 -9.65 1.66
C LEU A 88 -13.88 -11.10 2.01
N ILE A 89 -14.51 -11.84 1.10
CA ILE A 89 -14.85 -13.26 1.29
C ILE A 89 -13.61 -14.11 1.60
N LEU A 90 -12.54 -13.97 0.81
CA LEU A 90 -11.30 -14.71 1.03
C LEU A 90 -10.69 -14.39 2.39
N ALA A 91 -10.71 -13.12 2.80
CA ALA A 91 -10.11 -12.67 4.04
C ALA A 91 -10.97 -12.98 5.29
N THR A 92 -12.28 -13.18 5.18
CA THR A 92 -13.15 -13.42 6.35
C THR A 92 -13.58 -14.88 6.51
N LEU A 93 -13.75 -15.62 5.42
CA LEU A 93 -14.27 -16.99 5.48
C LEU A 93 -13.17 -18.04 5.62
N PRO A 94 -13.45 -19.16 6.32
CA PRO A 94 -12.59 -20.33 6.29
C PRO A 94 -12.60 -20.98 4.90
N PRO A 95 -11.52 -21.68 4.49
CA PRO A 95 -11.38 -22.27 3.15
C PRO A 95 -12.59 -23.09 2.69
N ALA A 96 -13.18 -23.89 3.59
CA ALA A 96 -14.32 -24.76 3.28
C ALA A 96 -15.57 -24.02 2.78
N ARG A 97 -15.73 -22.72 3.09
CA ARG A 97 -16.91 -21.93 2.71
C ARG A 97 -16.67 -20.99 1.52
N ARG A 98 -15.42 -20.72 1.15
CA ARG A 98 -15.07 -19.72 0.12
C ARG A 98 -15.66 -20.06 -1.24
N GLN A 99 -15.52 -21.31 -1.69
CA GLN A 99 -15.97 -21.71 -3.02
C GLN A 99 -17.48 -21.54 -3.22
N SER A 100 -18.27 -21.88 -2.20
CA SER A 100 -19.73 -21.70 -2.22
C SER A 100 -20.08 -20.21 -2.29
N ALA A 101 -19.46 -19.38 -1.45
CA ALA A 101 -19.70 -17.93 -1.43
C ALA A 101 -19.33 -17.26 -2.76
N LEU A 102 -18.17 -17.58 -3.34
CA LEU A 102 -17.74 -17.02 -4.62
C LEU A 102 -18.63 -17.49 -5.78
N THR A 103 -19.14 -18.72 -5.74
CA THR A 103 -20.07 -19.23 -6.75
C THR A 103 -21.40 -18.48 -6.70
N ASP A 104 -21.93 -18.25 -5.50
CA ASP A 104 -23.13 -17.43 -5.27
C ASP A 104 -22.93 -15.99 -5.76
N LEU A 105 -21.82 -15.34 -5.42
CA LEU A 105 -21.52 -13.99 -5.90
C LEU A 105 -21.42 -13.91 -7.43
N LYS A 106 -20.78 -14.90 -8.08
CA LYS A 106 -20.72 -14.97 -9.55
C LYS A 106 -22.09 -15.23 -10.18
N ALA A 107 -22.98 -15.97 -9.52
CA ALA A 107 -24.36 -16.14 -9.98
C ALA A 107 -25.14 -14.82 -9.86
N ASN A 108 -25.05 -14.15 -8.71
CA ASN A 108 -25.69 -12.86 -8.46
C ASN A 108 -25.21 -11.78 -9.45
N LEU A 109 -23.90 -11.72 -9.74
CA LEU A 109 -23.36 -10.77 -10.72
C LEU A 109 -23.92 -10.99 -12.13
N ARG A 110 -24.15 -12.25 -12.52
CA ARG A 110 -24.71 -12.59 -13.85
C ARG A 110 -26.21 -12.32 -13.94
N GLN A 111 -26.96 -12.57 -12.86
CA GLN A 111 -28.42 -12.47 -12.86
C GLN A 111 -28.93 -11.08 -12.47
N HIS A 112 -28.29 -10.42 -11.50
CA HIS A 112 -28.77 -9.21 -10.85
C HIS A 112 -27.65 -8.18 -10.58
N PRO A 113 -26.89 -7.74 -11.60
CA PRO A 113 -25.84 -6.75 -11.39
C PRO A 113 -26.42 -5.41 -10.86
N PRO A 114 -25.69 -4.66 -10.02
CA PRO A 114 -24.36 -4.97 -9.46
C PRO A 114 -24.44 -5.86 -8.20
N ILE A 115 -23.31 -6.48 -7.82
CA ILE A 115 -23.16 -7.03 -6.46
C ILE A 115 -23.34 -5.90 -5.46
N ARG A 116 -24.13 -6.14 -4.41
CA ARG A 116 -24.38 -5.18 -3.32
C ARG A 116 -23.69 -5.62 -2.05
N VAL A 117 -23.47 -4.69 -1.12
CA VAL A 117 -22.90 -5.00 0.21
C VAL A 117 -23.71 -6.09 0.92
N GLY A 118 -25.05 -6.06 0.84
CA GLY A 118 -25.92 -7.09 1.41
C GLY A 118 -25.72 -8.49 0.82
N ASP A 119 -25.31 -8.59 -0.44
CA ASP A 119 -24.99 -9.87 -1.08
C ASP A 119 -23.73 -10.50 -0.49
N VAL A 120 -22.79 -9.68 -0.02
CA VAL A 120 -21.57 -10.13 0.67
C VAL A 120 -21.87 -10.36 2.15
N ALA A 121 -22.70 -9.53 2.76
CA ALA A 121 -23.05 -9.56 4.18
C ALA A 121 -23.64 -10.88 4.65
N ARG A 122 -24.40 -11.57 3.79
CA ARG A 122 -24.95 -12.92 4.09
C ARG A 122 -23.87 -13.95 4.43
N TRP A 123 -22.63 -13.73 4.00
CA TRP A 123 -21.49 -14.61 4.22
C TRP A 123 -20.58 -14.14 5.35
N VAL A 124 -20.55 -12.84 5.62
CA VAL A 124 -19.61 -12.21 6.57
C VAL A 124 -20.17 -12.28 8.00
N PRO A 125 -19.36 -12.56 9.03
CA PRO A 125 -19.83 -12.75 10.40
C PRO A 125 -20.22 -11.46 11.15
N VAL A 126 -20.27 -10.32 10.46
CA VAL A 126 -20.45 -8.97 11.02
C VAL A 126 -21.43 -8.22 10.11
N PRO A 127 -22.44 -7.51 10.63
CA PRO A 127 -23.40 -6.79 9.79
C PRO A 127 -22.75 -5.62 9.02
N PRO A 128 -23.32 -5.18 7.89
CA PRO A 128 -22.89 -3.97 7.19
C PRO A 128 -22.93 -2.74 8.10
N GLY A 129 -22.01 -1.80 7.87
CA GLY A 129 -21.86 -0.61 8.71
C GLY A 129 -21.04 -0.83 9.99
N ASP A 130 -20.70 -2.06 10.34
CA ASP A 130 -19.92 -2.35 11.55
C ASP A 130 -18.41 -2.42 11.25
N ARG A 131 -17.67 -1.49 11.87
CA ARG A 131 -16.21 -1.34 11.72
C ARG A 131 -15.41 -2.52 12.29
N ARG A 132 -16.01 -3.39 13.11
CA ARG A 132 -15.38 -4.62 13.62
C ARG A 132 -15.10 -5.64 12.51
N ILE A 133 -15.57 -5.41 11.29
CA ILE A 133 -15.19 -6.18 10.10
C ILE A 133 -13.66 -6.33 9.95
N VAL A 134 -12.89 -5.36 10.42
CA VAL A 134 -11.42 -5.42 10.38
C VAL A 134 -10.84 -6.47 11.33
N GLU A 135 -11.51 -6.73 12.46
CA GLU A 135 -11.05 -7.64 13.51
C GLU A 135 -11.24 -9.12 13.14
N VAL A 136 -12.22 -9.39 12.26
CA VAL A 136 -12.53 -10.74 11.78
C VAL A 136 -11.69 -11.16 10.56
N LEU A 137 -10.86 -10.27 10.01
CA LEU A 137 -9.94 -10.60 8.92
C LEU A 137 -8.93 -11.67 9.38
N ASN A 138 -8.76 -12.70 8.56
CA ASN A 138 -7.74 -13.74 8.73
C ASN A 138 -6.42 -13.29 8.09
N LEU A 139 -5.82 -12.24 8.64
CA LEU A 139 -4.53 -11.70 8.20
C LEU A 139 -3.56 -11.54 9.35
N ARG A 140 -2.27 -11.42 9.02
CA ARG A 140 -1.22 -11.11 10.00
C ARG A 140 -1.57 -9.79 10.73
N PRO A 141 -1.36 -9.70 12.06
CA PRO A 141 -1.70 -8.49 12.83
C PRO A 141 -1.10 -7.19 12.27
N ALA A 142 0.13 -7.23 11.74
CA ALA A 142 0.75 -6.08 11.12
C ALA A 142 0.01 -5.57 9.86
N LEU A 143 -0.58 -6.47 9.06
CA LEU A 143 -1.38 -6.09 7.90
C LEU A 143 -2.72 -5.48 8.33
N ILE A 144 -3.35 -6.07 9.34
CA ILE A 144 -4.59 -5.54 9.93
C ILE A 144 -4.36 -4.11 10.44
N ALA A 145 -3.26 -3.88 11.18
CA ALA A 145 -2.90 -2.55 11.67
C ALA A 145 -2.68 -1.54 10.52
N GLN A 146 -2.09 -1.97 9.40
CA GLN A 146 -1.90 -1.12 8.22
C GLN A 146 -3.24 -0.75 7.54
N VAL A 147 -4.16 -1.71 7.43
CA VAL A 147 -5.53 -1.45 6.94
C VAL A 147 -6.25 -0.45 7.86
N GLN A 148 -6.20 -0.67 9.18
CA GLN A 148 -6.79 0.25 10.16
C GLN A 148 -6.19 1.66 10.09
N ALA A 149 -4.86 1.76 9.97
CA ALA A 149 -4.18 3.04 9.81
C ALA A 149 -4.61 3.76 8.53
N CYS A 150 -4.77 3.02 7.43
CA CYS A 150 -5.23 3.56 6.15
C CYS A 150 -6.65 4.13 6.25
N LEU A 151 -7.60 3.34 6.77
CA LEU A 151 -8.99 3.77 6.97
C LEU A 151 -9.08 4.97 7.91
N SER A 152 -8.36 4.92 9.03
CA SER A 152 -8.34 6.01 10.02
C SER A 152 -7.70 7.29 9.47
N ARG A 153 -6.72 7.18 8.56
CA ARG A 153 -6.15 8.32 7.85
C ARG A 153 -7.17 8.93 6.90
N GLU A 154 -7.89 8.10 6.15
CA GLU A 154 -8.90 8.53 5.19
C GLU A 154 -10.07 9.23 5.86
N ASP A 155 -10.57 8.67 6.97
CA ASP A 155 -11.63 9.27 7.77
C ASP A 155 -11.23 10.66 8.30
N ARG A 156 -9.98 10.81 8.77
CA ARG A 156 -9.48 12.10 9.29
C ARG A 156 -9.15 13.13 8.21
N ARG A 157 -8.70 12.70 7.03
CA ARG A 157 -8.20 13.58 5.96
C ARG A 157 -9.23 13.82 4.86
N GLY A 158 -10.29 13.02 4.77
CA GLY A 158 -11.28 13.08 3.70
C GLY A 158 -10.70 12.76 2.32
N THR A 159 -9.57 12.05 2.23
CA THR A 159 -8.89 11.78 0.95
C THR A 159 -8.31 10.37 0.90
N VAL A 160 -8.71 9.64 -0.15
CA VAL A 160 -8.20 8.31 -0.49
C VAL A 160 -6.90 8.46 -1.29
N ILE A 161 -5.86 7.75 -0.86
CA ILE A 161 -4.59 7.67 -1.59
C ILE A 161 -4.48 6.25 -2.10
N ALA A 162 -4.61 6.06 -3.41
CA ALA A 162 -4.40 4.76 -4.04
C ALA A 162 -2.91 4.42 -4.13
N PRO A 163 -2.51 3.13 -4.11
CA PRO A 163 -1.11 2.73 -4.17
C PRO A 163 -0.32 3.37 -5.32
N GLU A 164 -0.94 3.50 -6.49
CA GLU A 164 -0.36 4.08 -7.70
C GLU A 164 -0.04 5.58 -7.59
N ALA A 165 -0.66 6.29 -6.64
CA ALA A 165 -0.42 7.70 -6.39
C ALA A 165 0.91 7.96 -5.67
N VAL A 166 1.49 6.94 -5.01
CA VAL A 166 2.78 7.02 -4.32
C VAL A 166 3.67 5.88 -4.79
N ARG A 167 4.67 6.20 -5.62
CA ARG A 167 5.61 5.21 -6.16
C ARG A 167 6.94 5.24 -5.41
N VAL A 168 7.31 4.13 -4.79
CA VAL A 168 8.52 4.01 -3.97
C VAL A 168 9.50 3.06 -4.65
N ASP A 169 10.65 3.55 -5.09
CA ASP A 169 11.64 2.69 -5.76
C ASP A 169 13.08 3.24 -5.65
N THR A 170 14.02 2.55 -6.27
CA THR A 170 15.39 3.02 -6.42
C THR A 170 15.48 4.16 -7.43
N ILE A 171 16.48 5.03 -7.28
CA ILE A 171 16.77 6.08 -8.27
C ILE A 171 16.95 5.49 -9.69
N HIS A 172 17.63 4.34 -9.79
CA HIS A 172 17.83 3.63 -11.05
C HIS A 172 16.52 3.17 -11.70
N ALA A 173 15.54 2.76 -10.89
CA ALA A 173 14.25 2.30 -11.39
C ALA A 173 13.46 3.43 -12.07
N ALA A 174 13.67 4.67 -11.63
CA ALA A 174 13.02 5.87 -12.14
C ALA A 174 13.71 6.48 -13.38
N LYS A 175 14.81 5.90 -13.88
CA LYS A 175 15.52 6.42 -15.05
C LYS A 175 14.58 6.53 -16.26
N GLY A 176 14.51 7.73 -16.85
CA GLY A 176 13.65 8.01 -18.00
C GLY A 176 12.20 8.38 -17.66
N LEU A 177 11.84 8.40 -16.37
CA LEU A 177 10.51 8.81 -15.90
C LEU A 177 10.57 10.18 -15.23
N GLU A 178 9.45 10.87 -15.14
CA GLU A 178 9.33 12.13 -14.40
C GLU A 178 8.06 12.13 -13.56
N ALA A 179 8.09 12.88 -12.47
CA ALA A 179 6.97 13.06 -11.55
C ALA A 179 6.85 14.53 -11.14
N PRO A 180 5.63 15.05 -10.90
CA PRO A 180 5.44 16.41 -10.40
C PRO A 180 6.21 16.65 -9.10
N CYS A 181 6.22 15.66 -8.21
CA CYS A 181 6.93 15.72 -6.95
C CYS A 181 7.80 14.47 -6.72
N VAL A 182 9.05 14.70 -6.31
CA VAL A 182 9.99 13.65 -5.89
C VAL A 182 10.44 13.92 -4.46
N LEU A 183 10.27 12.92 -3.60
CA LEU A 183 10.92 12.83 -2.31
C LEU A 183 12.18 11.98 -2.49
N LEU A 184 13.35 12.58 -2.42
CA LEU A 184 14.63 11.92 -2.65
C LEU A 184 15.34 11.66 -1.32
N HIS A 185 15.48 10.38 -0.97
CA HIS A 185 16.18 9.94 0.21
C HIS A 185 17.70 10.00 0.01
N THR A 186 18.40 10.78 0.83
CA THR A 186 19.85 11.04 0.68
C THR A 186 20.74 10.18 1.58
N GLY A 187 20.16 9.42 2.51
CA GLY A 187 20.95 8.63 3.47
C GLY A 187 21.69 7.44 2.85
N TYR A 188 22.91 7.21 3.36
CA TYR A 188 23.79 6.11 2.97
C TYR A 188 23.70 4.94 3.94
N LEU A 189 23.93 3.73 3.42
CA LEU A 189 24.07 2.55 4.29
C LEU A 189 25.35 2.66 5.13
N PRO A 190 25.34 2.13 6.37
CA PRO A 190 26.54 2.06 7.21
C PRO A 190 27.72 1.44 6.46
N GLY A 191 28.89 2.07 6.56
CA GLY A 191 30.11 1.62 5.90
C GLY A 191 30.25 1.99 4.42
N LEU A 192 29.23 2.55 3.76
CA LEU A 192 29.35 2.98 2.35
C LEU A 192 29.81 4.43 2.17
N ALA A 193 29.61 5.29 3.17
CA ALA A 193 30.03 6.68 3.13
C ALA A 193 31.57 6.87 3.04
N PRO A 194 32.42 6.11 3.75
CA PRO A 194 33.87 6.23 3.61
C PRO A 194 34.37 5.98 2.17
N GLY A 195 33.68 5.13 1.42
CA GLY A 195 34.00 4.87 0.02
C GLY A 195 33.80 6.07 -0.91
N LEU A 196 33.15 7.14 -0.45
CA LEU A 196 33.05 8.40 -1.21
C LEU A 196 34.37 9.20 -1.24
N ALA A 197 35.40 8.79 -0.48
CA ALA A 197 36.74 9.38 -0.62
C ALA A 197 37.38 9.10 -1.99
N ASP A 198 36.97 8.01 -2.65
CA ASP A 198 37.34 7.70 -4.03
C ASP A 198 36.65 8.67 -5.01
N ARG A 199 37.41 9.35 -5.87
CA ARG A 199 36.90 10.41 -6.75
C ARG A 199 35.97 9.87 -7.83
N ASP A 200 36.25 8.69 -8.38
CA ASP A 200 35.44 8.10 -9.43
C ASP A 200 34.10 7.62 -8.88
N ARG A 201 34.13 7.01 -7.68
CA ARG A 201 32.92 6.62 -6.96
C ARG A 201 32.10 7.85 -6.54
N MET A 202 32.75 8.92 -6.08
CA MET A 202 32.05 10.16 -5.79
C MET A 202 31.41 10.76 -7.03
N ALA A 203 32.11 10.77 -8.17
CA ALA A 203 31.58 11.28 -9.43
C ALA A 203 30.36 10.46 -9.88
N GLU A 204 30.41 9.13 -9.75
CA GLU A 204 29.28 8.27 -10.09
C GLU A 204 28.08 8.50 -9.17
N GLU A 205 28.30 8.59 -7.86
CA GLU A 205 27.20 8.87 -6.92
C GLU A 205 26.56 10.25 -7.18
N ARG A 206 27.35 11.28 -7.54
CA ARG A 206 26.81 12.56 -8.00
C ARG A 206 25.91 12.41 -9.22
N ARG A 207 26.30 11.60 -10.22
CA ARG A 207 25.46 11.32 -11.40
C ARG A 207 24.17 10.63 -11.02
N ILE A 208 24.22 9.65 -10.11
CA ILE A 208 23.03 8.94 -9.64
C ILE A 208 22.07 9.92 -8.95
N PHE A 209 22.53 10.72 -8.00
CA PHE A 209 21.67 11.69 -7.33
C PHE A 209 21.17 12.81 -8.25
N PHE A 210 21.97 13.22 -9.25
CA PHE A 210 21.51 14.12 -10.31
C PHE A 210 20.37 13.51 -11.11
N VAL A 211 20.45 12.23 -11.48
CA VAL A 211 19.33 11.52 -12.13
C VAL A 211 18.09 11.54 -11.24
N GLY A 212 18.24 11.25 -9.94
CA GLY A 212 17.14 11.27 -8.96
C GLY A 212 16.48 12.63 -8.84
N ALA A 213 17.28 13.70 -8.71
CA ALA A 213 16.81 15.08 -8.59
C ALA A 213 16.07 15.54 -9.85
N THR A 214 16.60 15.22 -11.03
CA THR A 214 16.00 15.58 -12.33
C THR A 214 14.76 14.76 -12.69
N ARG A 215 14.32 13.81 -11.84
CA ARG A 215 12.99 13.18 -12.03
C ARG A 215 11.87 14.12 -11.59
N ALA A 216 12.16 15.17 -10.82
CA ALA A 216 11.17 16.13 -10.34
C ALA A 216 10.91 17.21 -11.39
N SER A 217 9.66 17.40 -11.79
CA SER A 217 9.29 18.49 -12.71
C SER A 217 8.81 19.76 -12.00
N HIS A 218 8.32 19.66 -10.75
CA HIS A 218 7.81 20.82 -10.01
C HIS A 218 8.40 20.97 -8.61
N ALA A 219 8.49 19.87 -7.85
CA ALA A 219 8.96 19.89 -6.47
C ALA A 219 9.92 18.75 -6.16
N LEU A 220 11.10 19.09 -5.65
CA LEU A 220 12.08 18.15 -5.11
C LEU A 220 12.19 18.36 -3.59
N ILE A 221 11.93 17.31 -2.83
CA ILE A 221 12.08 17.30 -1.38
C ILE A 221 13.17 16.31 -1.03
N LEU A 222 14.23 16.77 -0.35
CA LEU A 222 15.28 15.90 0.14
C LEU A 222 14.95 15.47 1.57
N PHE A 223 15.16 14.21 1.90
CA PHE A 223 14.97 13.73 3.27
C PHE A 223 15.96 12.63 3.64
N ASP A 224 16.16 12.45 4.95
CA ASP A 224 16.99 11.42 5.54
C ASP A 224 16.40 10.98 6.89
N TYR A 225 16.91 9.88 7.45
CA TYR A 225 16.58 9.37 8.78
C TYR A 225 17.48 9.96 9.89
N ILE A 226 18.31 10.96 9.58
CA ILE A 226 19.18 11.63 10.55
C ILE A 226 18.33 12.49 11.49
N ALA A 227 18.70 12.56 12.77
CA ALA A 227 18.00 13.40 13.74
C ALA A 227 18.19 14.91 13.43
N PRO A 228 17.15 15.75 13.61
CA PRO A 228 15.79 15.38 14.01
C PRO A 228 15.07 14.65 12.86
N PRO A 229 14.39 13.53 13.15
CA PRO A 229 13.73 12.75 12.14
C PRO A 229 12.74 13.59 11.32
N TRP A 230 12.72 13.42 10.00
CA TRP A 230 11.67 14.01 9.18
C TRP A 230 10.28 13.54 9.68
N PRO A 231 9.26 14.42 9.81
CA PRO A 231 7.98 14.09 10.48
C PRO A 231 7.25 12.86 9.91
N VAL A 232 7.53 12.50 8.65
CA VAL A 232 6.91 11.37 7.92
C VAL A 232 7.76 10.10 7.90
N PHE A 233 9.07 10.18 8.15
CA PHE A 233 9.97 9.01 8.05
C PHE A 233 10.69 8.71 9.38
N GLY A 234 10.34 9.44 10.41
CA GLY A 234 11.00 9.44 11.69
C GLY A 234 10.44 8.50 12.73
N SER A 235 10.83 7.23 12.69
CA SER A 235 11.04 6.52 13.95
C SER A 235 12.54 6.24 14.06
N PRO A 236 13.20 6.69 15.14
CA PRO A 236 14.54 6.20 15.45
C PRO A 236 14.45 4.67 15.57
N VAL A 237 15.47 3.99 15.04
CA VAL A 237 15.69 2.56 15.28
C VAL A 237 16.02 2.37 16.74
#